data_AF-A0A7L1TID8-F1
#
_entry.id   AF-A0A7L1TID8-F1
#
_cell.length_a   1.000
_cell.length_b   1.000
_cell.length_c   1.000
_cell.angle_alpha   90.00
_cell.angle_beta   90.00
_cell.angle_gamma   90.00
#
_symmetry.space_group_name_H-M   'P 1'
#
loop_
_entity.id
_entity.type
_entity.pdbx_description
1 polymer ?
#
loop_
_entity_poly.entity_id
_entity_poly.type
_entity_poly.pdbx_seq_one_letter_code
_entity_poly.pdbx_strand_id
1 'polypeptide(L)'
;YLSEEDVLDQANPFVQLVSGVVWLLRDGEVYIRQSQMAECDEIQTTGTFDKFINVISARTAVGHDRQGQLVLVHVDGQTESRGVNLWEMAEFLKQQGIINAINLDGGGSATLVLNGTLASYPSEHCSFDNMWRCPRSISTVVCVHEPACEPADCSGHGDCVEGECRCAGGFWRGPACDILDCGPSNCSLHGVCTDAGCRCDAGWTGSSCSEECPMGWYGPNCQKPCACEHTCPCDRETGSCNVTYESTIQDQLNKAGRCLAAQNKGRSKEKFSLSEKTWVSMTSVLALLLAISAVGNAGLFLKVRSERQRESGRYFYQPLREMNGAA
;
A
#
# COMPACT_ATOMS: atom_id res chain seq x y z
N TYR A 1 -15.15 -27.21 8.82
CA TYR A 1 -16.51 -27.27 9.41
C TYR A 1 -16.49 -26.53 10.72
N LEU A 2 -17.50 -25.71 10.96
CA LEU A 2 -17.65 -24.88 12.14
C LEU A 2 -19.02 -25.18 12.75
N SER A 3 -19.08 -25.24 14.07
CA SER A 3 -20.34 -25.23 14.80
C SER A 3 -20.92 -23.82 14.84
N GLU A 4 -22.19 -23.69 15.26
CA GLU A 4 -22.79 -22.36 15.49
C GLU A 4 -22.05 -21.60 16.59
N GLU A 5 -21.56 -22.29 17.63
CA GLU A 5 -20.77 -21.70 18.70
C GLU A 5 -19.45 -21.11 18.18
N ASP A 6 -18.76 -21.79 17.28
CA ASP A 6 -17.52 -21.29 16.65
C ASP A 6 -17.79 -20.00 15.86
N VAL A 7 -18.93 -19.94 15.14
CA VAL A 7 -19.30 -18.78 14.32
C VAL A 7 -19.69 -17.58 15.19
N LEU A 8 -20.27 -17.82 16.37
CA LEU A 8 -20.75 -16.79 17.29
C LEU A 8 -19.72 -16.37 18.34
N ASP A 9 -18.47 -16.88 18.29
CA ASP A 9 -17.41 -16.49 19.22
C ASP A 9 -17.14 -14.98 19.18
N GLN A 10 -17.04 -14.37 20.36
CA GLN A 10 -16.79 -12.94 20.54
C GLN A 10 -15.35 -12.64 20.96
N ALA A 11 -14.56 -13.65 21.35
CA ALA A 11 -13.17 -13.43 21.75
C ALA A 11 -12.28 -13.09 20.55
N ASN A 12 -12.50 -13.76 19.42
CA ASN A 12 -11.85 -13.46 18.14
C ASN A 12 -12.86 -13.64 16.99
N PRO A 13 -13.81 -12.70 16.83
CA PRO A 13 -14.94 -12.88 15.93
C PRO A 13 -14.51 -12.93 14.47
N PHE A 14 -15.23 -13.71 13.66
CA PHE A 14 -15.05 -13.67 12.21
C PHE A 14 -15.39 -12.29 11.64
N VAL A 15 -14.44 -11.68 10.92
CA VAL A 15 -14.68 -10.44 10.17
C VAL A 15 -15.31 -10.73 8.80
N GLN A 16 -14.96 -11.87 8.20
CA GLN A 16 -15.47 -12.34 6.92
C GLN A 16 -15.73 -13.85 7.02
N LEU A 17 -16.89 -14.31 6.53
CA LEU A 17 -17.25 -15.72 6.50
C LEU A 17 -18.11 -16.03 5.28
N VAL A 18 -17.77 -17.10 4.57
CA VAL A 18 -18.55 -17.64 3.46
C VAL A 18 -18.63 -19.16 3.58
N SER A 19 -19.77 -19.73 3.22
CA SER A 19 -19.98 -21.18 3.16
C SER A 19 -19.92 -21.67 1.71
N GLY A 20 -19.40 -22.89 1.56
CA GLY A 20 -19.37 -23.64 0.31
C GLY A 20 -19.89 -25.05 0.52
N VAL A 21 -19.73 -25.89 -0.50
CA VAL A 21 -20.08 -27.31 -0.45
C VAL A 21 -18.89 -28.09 -1.01
N VAL A 22 -18.41 -29.08 -0.26
CA VAL A 22 -17.19 -29.86 -0.41
C VAL A 22 -15.92 -29.08 -0.03
N TRP A 23 -15.24 -29.60 1.00
CA TRP A 23 -13.86 -29.27 1.35
C TRP A 23 -12.90 -30.05 0.43
N LEU A 24 -12.26 -29.34 -0.50
CA LEU A 24 -11.42 -29.92 -1.54
C LEU A 24 -10.08 -30.42 -1.00
N LEU A 25 -9.37 -29.56 -0.27
CA LEU A 25 -8.04 -29.82 0.28
C LEU A 25 -8.01 -29.52 1.76
N ARG A 26 -7.43 -30.43 2.55
CA ARG A 26 -7.13 -30.25 3.96
C ARG A 26 -5.68 -30.59 4.22
N ASP A 27 -4.92 -29.65 4.77
CA ASP A 27 -3.51 -29.82 5.11
C ASP A 27 -2.65 -30.29 3.91
N GLY A 28 -2.97 -29.80 2.71
CA GLY A 28 -2.30 -30.14 1.45
C GLY A 28 -2.75 -31.47 0.82
N GLU A 29 -3.75 -32.13 1.38
CA GLU A 29 -4.24 -33.43 0.92
C GLU A 29 -5.72 -33.37 0.47
N VAL A 30 -6.07 -34.18 -0.53
CA VAL A 30 -7.44 -34.25 -1.07
C VAL A 30 -8.40 -34.78 -0.01
N TYR A 31 -9.48 -34.04 0.25
CA TYR A 31 -10.40 -34.29 1.37
C TYR A 31 -11.87 -34.59 0.95
N ILE A 32 -12.10 -34.79 -0.35
CA ILE A 32 -13.44 -34.95 -0.93
C ILE A 32 -14.21 -36.15 -0.34
N ARG A 33 -13.55 -37.29 -0.09
CA ARG A 33 -14.23 -38.47 0.50
C ARG A 33 -14.77 -38.16 1.89
N GLN A 34 -13.99 -37.45 2.69
CA GLN A 34 -14.37 -37.08 4.04
C GLN A 34 -15.48 -36.03 4.01
N SER A 35 -15.46 -35.11 3.05
CA SER A 35 -16.59 -34.21 2.78
C SER A 35 -17.86 -34.94 2.38
N GLN A 36 -17.79 -35.98 1.57
CA GLN A 36 -18.96 -36.82 1.27
C GLN A 36 -19.59 -37.40 2.53
N MET A 37 -18.79 -37.78 3.53
CA MET A 37 -19.32 -38.34 4.77
C MET A 37 -19.84 -37.27 5.72
N ALA A 38 -19.28 -36.05 5.67
CA ALA A 38 -19.59 -34.98 6.62
C ALA A 38 -20.73 -34.06 6.17
N GLU A 39 -20.91 -33.88 4.86
CA GLU A 39 -21.84 -32.90 4.28
C GLU A 39 -23.08 -33.54 3.64
N CYS A 40 -23.17 -34.87 3.66
CA CYS A 40 -24.28 -35.57 3.02
C CYS A 40 -25.50 -35.62 3.96
N ASP A 41 -26.47 -34.76 3.65
CA ASP A 41 -27.89 -35.09 3.73
C ASP A 41 -28.63 -34.38 2.57
N GLU A 42 -29.19 -35.19 1.66
CA GLU A 42 -30.05 -34.82 0.53
C GLU A 42 -29.46 -34.07 -0.70
N ILE A 43 -30.29 -34.04 -1.75
CA ILE A 43 -29.97 -33.94 -3.18
C ILE A 43 -29.53 -32.51 -3.55
N GLN A 44 -28.44 -32.36 -4.28
CA GLN A 44 -28.00 -31.06 -4.84
C GLN A 44 -28.81 -30.72 -6.11
N THR A 45 -28.80 -29.46 -6.55
CA THR A 45 -29.49 -29.04 -7.80
C THR A 45 -29.05 -29.83 -9.04
N THR A 46 -27.82 -30.36 -9.04
CA THR A 46 -27.28 -31.23 -10.10
C THR A 46 -27.69 -32.71 -9.99
N GLY A 47 -28.44 -33.10 -8.97
CA GLY A 47 -28.82 -34.49 -8.66
C GLY A 47 -28.19 -34.99 -7.35
N THR A 48 -27.81 -36.27 -7.30
CA THR A 48 -27.18 -36.85 -6.09
C THR A 48 -25.87 -36.14 -5.76
N PHE A 49 -25.49 -36.15 -4.48
CA PHE A 49 -24.21 -35.58 -4.03
C PHE A 49 -23.01 -36.20 -4.78
N ASP A 50 -23.07 -37.50 -5.08
CA ASP A 50 -22.07 -38.17 -5.91
C ASP A 50 -22.01 -37.62 -7.34
N LYS A 51 -23.16 -37.37 -7.97
CA LYS A 51 -23.21 -36.72 -9.29
C LYS A 51 -22.63 -35.31 -9.22
N PHE A 52 -22.95 -34.53 -8.18
CA PHE A 52 -22.39 -33.19 -7.99
C PHE A 52 -20.86 -33.19 -7.95
N ILE A 53 -20.25 -34.20 -7.31
CA ILE A 53 -18.79 -34.31 -7.19
C ILE A 53 -18.14 -34.74 -8.51
N ASN A 54 -18.73 -35.74 -9.18
CA ASN A 54 -18.12 -36.40 -10.32
C ASN A 54 -18.42 -35.71 -11.67
N VAL A 55 -19.48 -34.90 -11.75
CA VAL A 55 -19.84 -34.21 -12.99
C VAL A 55 -18.86 -33.08 -13.30
N ILE A 56 -18.39 -33.03 -14.55
CA ILE A 56 -17.63 -31.87 -15.04
C ILE A 56 -18.56 -30.67 -15.18
N SER A 57 -18.12 -29.50 -14.72
CA SER A 57 -18.85 -28.24 -14.88
C SER A 57 -17.90 -27.05 -14.73
N ALA A 58 -18.42 -25.83 -14.84
CA ALA A 58 -17.73 -24.66 -14.34
C ALA A 58 -17.65 -24.72 -12.80
N ARG A 59 -16.53 -24.31 -12.21
CA ARG A 59 -16.28 -24.43 -10.77
C ARG A 59 -15.57 -23.19 -10.24
N THR A 60 -15.86 -22.84 -9.00
CA THR A 60 -15.13 -21.82 -8.26
C THR A 60 -14.68 -22.38 -6.91
N ALA A 61 -13.54 -21.91 -6.41
CA ALA A 61 -13.00 -22.33 -5.13
C ALA A 61 -12.24 -21.20 -4.46
N VAL A 62 -12.17 -21.26 -3.12
CA VAL A 62 -11.36 -20.36 -2.31
C VAL A 62 -10.49 -21.18 -1.37
N GLY A 63 -9.24 -20.76 -1.20
CA GLY A 63 -8.27 -21.43 -0.35
C GLY A 63 -7.11 -20.54 0.03
N HIS A 64 -6.05 -21.15 0.57
CA HIS A 64 -4.81 -20.44 0.87
C HIS A 64 -3.57 -21.32 0.63
N ASP A 65 -2.45 -20.67 0.35
CA ASP A 65 -1.15 -21.31 0.17
C ASP A 65 -0.39 -21.48 1.51
N ARG A 66 0.89 -21.89 1.42
CA ARG A 66 1.78 -22.05 2.58
C ARG A 66 2.25 -20.72 3.18
N GLN A 67 2.20 -19.65 2.40
CA GLN A 67 2.61 -18.30 2.79
C GLN A 67 1.46 -17.54 3.49
N GLY A 68 0.26 -18.13 3.49
CA GLY A 68 -0.94 -17.52 4.06
C GLY A 68 -1.65 -16.56 3.09
N GLN A 69 -1.32 -16.61 1.79
CA GLN A 69 -2.01 -15.81 0.78
C GLN A 69 -3.35 -16.44 0.43
N LEU A 70 -4.38 -15.61 0.31
CA LEU A 70 -5.70 -16.00 -0.20
C LEU A 70 -5.58 -16.37 -1.69
N VAL A 71 -6.18 -17.50 -2.07
CA VAL A 71 -6.23 -17.98 -3.45
C VAL A 71 -7.68 -18.14 -3.87
N LEU A 72 -8.05 -17.45 -4.96
CA LEU A 72 -9.34 -17.58 -5.62
C LEU A 72 -9.14 -18.29 -6.95
N VAL A 73 -9.94 -19.33 -7.18
CA VAL A 73 -9.86 -20.13 -8.40
C VAL A 73 -11.20 -20.13 -9.10
N HIS A 74 -11.16 -19.90 -10.41
CA HIS A 74 -12.30 -19.92 -11.30
C HIS A 74 -11.97 -20.75 -12.53
N VAL A 75 -12.84 -21.70 -12.87
CA VAL A 75 -12.73 -22.54 -14.06
C VAL A 75 -14.02 -22.44 -14.86
N ASP A 76 -13.93 -21.91 -16.08
CA ASP A 76 -15.03 -21.90 -17.03
C ASP A 76 -15.44 -23.33 -17.41
N GLY A 77 -16.73 -23.53 -17.70
CA GLY A 77 -17.24 -24.84 -18.05
C GLY A 77 -18.72 -24.83 -18.39
N GLN A 78 -19.28 -26.02 -18.53
CA GLN A 78 -20.71 -26.26 -18.71
C GLN A 78 -21.01 -27.67 -18.22
N THR A 79 -21.97 -27.82 -17.34
CA THR A 79 -22.33 -29.10 -16.72
C THR A 79 -22.49 -30.19 -17.77
N GLU A 80 -21.85 -31.34 -17.54
CA GLU A 80 -21.81 -32.52 -18.43
C GLU A 80 -21.07 -32.33 -19.78
N SER A 81 -20.48 -31.15 -20.03
CA SER A 81 -19.86 -30.84 -21.34
C SER A 81 -18.43 -30.33 -21.23
N ARG A 82 -18.14 -29.35 -20.37
CA ARG A 82 -16.85 -28.66 -20.28
C ARG A 82 -16.52 -28.28 -18.83
N GLY A 83 -15.25 -28.07 -18.55
CA GLY A 83 -14.76 -27.68 -17.23
C GLY A 83 -14.13 -28.87 -16.51
N VAL A 84 -14.28 -28.92 -15.19
CA VAL A 84 -13.65 -29.92 -14.32
C VAL A 84 -14.63 -30.48 -13.30
N ASN A 85 -14.38 -31.71 -12.86
CA ASN A 85 -15.02 -32.27 -11.67
C ASN A 85 -14.26 -31.85 -10.39
N LEU A 86 -14.77 -32.21 -9.21
CA LEU A 86 -14.14 -31.77 -7.96
C LEU A 86 -12.80 -32.47 -7.68
N TRP A 87 -12.61 -33.71 -8.15
CA TRP A 87 -11.34 -34.43 -8.01
C TRP A 87 -10.22 -33.76 -8.80
N GLU A 88 -10.50 -33.42 -10.07
CA GLU A 88 -9.59 -32.71 -10.95
C GLU A 88 -9.24 -31.32 -10.39
N MET A 89 -10.24 -30.60 -9.86
CA MET A 89 -10.01 -29.32 -9.18
C MET A 89 -9.10 -29.50 -7.95
N ALA A 90 -9.36 -30.48 -7.08
CA ALA A 90 -8.56 -30.69 -5.88
C ALA A 90 -7.10 -31.06 -6.23
N GLU A 91 -6.88 -31.94 -7.19
CA GLU A 91 -5.53 -32.30 -7.65
C GLU A 91 -4.82 -31.10 -8.29
N PHE A 92 -5.52 -30.29 -9.09
CA PHE A 92 -4.97 -29.05 -9.61
C PHE A 92 -4.50 -28.11 -8.50
N LEU A 93 -5.36 -27.82 -7.52
CA LEU A 93 -5.02 -26.96 -6.38
C LEU A 93 -3.84 -27.52 -5.58
N LYS A 94 -3.78 -28.85 -5.39
CA LYS A 94 -2.69 -29.52 -4.69
C LYS A 94 -1.37 -29.32 -5.43
N GLN A 95 -1.36 -29.46 -6.76
CA GLN A 95 -0.18 -29.23 -7.59
C GLN A 95 0.29 -27.78 -7.57
N GLN A 96 -0.63 -26.82 -7.42
CA GLN A 96 -0.30 -25.40 -7.23
C GLN A 96 0.19 -25.07 -5.80
N GLY A 97 0.27 -26.05 -4.89
CA GLY A 97 0.78 -25.84 -3.53
C GLY A 97 -0.22 -25.26 -2.54
N ILE A 98 -1.52 -25.32 -2.87
CA ILE A 98 -2.61 -24.89 -1.98
C ILE A 98 -2.76 -25.87 -0.81
N ILE A 99 -2.99 -25.34 0.39
CA ILE A 99 -3.01 -26.11 1.64
C ILE A 99 -4.42 -26.46 2.05
N ASN A 100 -5.30 -25.46 2.17
CA ASN A 100 -6.72 -25.69 2.40
C ASN A 100 -7.52 -24.98 1.33
N ALA A 101 -8.58 -25.62 0.83
CA ALA A 101 -9.49 -25.02 -0.13
C ALA A 101 -10.88 -25.63 -0.05
N ILE A 102 -11.93 -24.80 -0.17
CA ILE A 102 -13.32 -25.23 -0.26
C ILE A 102 -13.88 -24.89 -1.65
N ASN A 103 -14.81 -25.71 -2.14
CA ASN A 103 -15.55 -25.43 -3.36
C ASN A 103 -16.71 -24.48 -3.07
N LEU A 104 -16.87 -23.46 -3.92
CA LEU A 104 -17.97 -22.49 -3.88
C LEU A 104 -18.99 -22.81 -4.98
N ASP A 105 -19.95 -21.92 -5.21
CA ASP A 105 -20.97 -22.11 -6.24
C ASP A 105 -20.36 -22.18 -7.65
N GLY A 106 -20.94 -23.01 -8.50
CA GLY A 106 -20.41 -23.38 -9.81
C GLY A 106 -21.45 -23.30 -10.92
N GLY A 107 -21.20 -24.03 -12.02
CA GLY A 107 -22.10 -24.06 -13.18
C GLY A 107 -22.38 -22.64 -13.72
N GLY A 108 -23.67 -22.31 -13.86
CA GLY A 108 -24.10 -20.99 -14.36
C GLY A 108 -23.72 -19.81 -13.47
N SER A 109 -23.42 -20.05 -12.19
CA SER A 109 -23.03 -19.03 -11.24
C SER A 109 -21.55 -18.67 -11.31
N ALA A 110 -20.70 -19.55 -11.84
CA ALA A 110 -19.26 -19.34 -11.92
C ALA A 110 -18.95 -18.10 -12.77
N THR A 111 -18.46 -17.04 -12.13
CA THR A 111 -18.26 -15.73 -12.76
C THR A 111 -17.01 -15.06 -12.20
N LEU A 112 -16.10 -14.66 -13.10
CA LEU A 112 -14.94 -13.82 -12.79
C LEU A 112 -15.14 -12.42 -13.37
N VAL A 113 -14.99 -11.41 -12.52
CA VAL A 113 -15.00 -9.98 -12.87
C VAL A 113 -13.66 -9.37 -12.50
N LEU A 114 -13.01 -8.70 -13.45
CA LEU A 114 -11.77 -7.97 -13.24
C LEU A 114 -12.03 -6.47 -13.45
N ASN A 115 -11.72 -5.65 -12.45
CA ASN A 115 -11.92 -4.20 -12.47
C ASN A 115 -13.32 -3.76 -12.92
N GLY A 116 -14.36 -4.48 -12.46
CA GLY A 116 -15.76 -4.18 -12.82
C GLY A 116 -16.21 -4.69 -14.18
N THR A 117 -15.34 -5.36 -14.95
CA THR A 117 -15.68 -5.95 -16.25
C THR A 117 -15.65 -7.48 -16.23
N LEU A 118 -16.63 -8.12 -16.86
CA LEU A 118 -16.69 -9.59 -16.99
C LEU A 118 -15.44 -10.09 -17.73
N ALA A 119 -14.73 -11.05 -17.12
CA ALA A 119 -13.46 -11.59 -17.61
C ALA A 119 -13.48 -13.12 -17.80
N SER A 120 -14.66 -13.72 -17.79
CA SER A 120 -14.91 -15.17 -17.91
C SER A 120 -15.96 -15.46 -18.99
N TYR A 121 -16.18 -16.74 -19.30
CA TYR A 121 -17.22 -17.20 -20.23
C TYR A 121 -18.34 -17.96 -19.48
N PRO A 122 -19.43 -17.28 -19.07
CA PRO A 122 -20.55 -17.91 -18.38
C PRO A 122 -21.17 -19.07 -19.16
N SER A 123 -21.78 -20.01 -18.43
CA SER A 123 -22.39 -21.19 -19.06
C SER A 123 -23.86 -21.01 -19.43
N GLU A 124 -24.58 -20.03 -18.86
CA GLU A 124 -26.01 -19.84 -19.12
C GLU A 124 -26.26 -19.14 -20.46
N HIS A 125 -27.37 -19.48 -21.09
CA HIS A 125 -27.86 -18.78 -22.28
C HIS A 125 -28.56 -17.49 -21.87
N CYS A 126 -28.41 -16.44 -22.67
CA CYS A 126 -29.14 -15.20 -22.46
C CYS A 126 -30.65 -15.42 -22.70
N SER A 127 -31.51 -14.83 -21.87
CA SER A 127 -32.97 -14.98 -21.97
C SER A 127 -33.56 -14.46 -23.29
N PHE A 128 -32.89 -13.49 -23.92
CA PHE A 128 -33.30 -12.87 -25.18
C PHE A 128 -32.74 -13.57 -26.43
N ASP A 129 -31.68 -14.36 -26.28
CA ASP A 129 -31.03 -15.05 -27.40
C ASP A 129 -30.21 -16.26 -26.90
N ASN A 130 -30.60 -17.44 -27.38
CA ASN A 130 -29.96 -18.70 -27.04
C ASN A 130 -28.56 -18.88 -27.66
N MET A 131 -28.13 -18.01 -28.57
CA MET A 131 -26.77 -18.04 -29.11
C MET A 131 -25.75 -17.47 -28.12
N TRP A 132 -26.12 -16.42 -27.37
CA TRP A 132 -25.23 -15.71 -26.46
C TRP A 132 -25.20 -16.34 -25.06
N ARG A 133 -24.06 -16.15 -24.38
CA ARG A 133 -23.89 -16.56 -22.99
C ARG A 133 -23.97 -15.35 -22.07
N CYS A 134 -24.71 -15.49 -20.97
CA CYS A 134 -24.94 -14.42 -20.00
C CYS A 134 -24.54 -14.87 -18.59
N PRO A 135 -23.99 -13.97 -17.76
CA PRO A 135 -23.78 -14.25 -16.34
C PRO A 135 -25.11 -14.38 -15.61
N ARG A 136 -25.16 -15.23 -14.59
CA ARG A 136 -26.32 -15.44 -13.73
C ARG A 136 -26.37 -14.39 -12.61
N SER A 137 -27.57 -13.98 -12.21
CA SER A 137 -27.78 -13.27 -10.95
C SER A 137 -27.54 -14.21 -9.76
N ILE A 138 -26.51 -13.92 -8.96
CA ILE A 138 -26.08 -14.75 -7.82
C ILE A 138 -26.41 -14.09 -6.47
N SER A 139 -26.07 -14.75 -5.36
CA SER A 139 -26.29 -14.26 -4.00
C SER A 139 -25.12 -13.42 -3.48
N THR A 140 -24.10 -14.06 -2.89
CA THR A 140 -22.93 -13.39 -2.30
C THR A 140 -21.76 -13.34 -3.28
N VAL A 141 -20.85 -12.37 -3.09
CA VAL A 141 -19.67 -12.16 -3.93
C VAL A 141 -18.42 -12.14 -3.05
N VAL A 142 -17.38 -12.87 -3.47
CA VAL A 142 -16.04 -12.72 -2.90
C VAL A 142 -15.34 -11.59 -3.64
N CYS A 143 -15.06 -10.50 -2.93
CA CYS A 143 -14.42 -9.30 -3.48
C CYS A 143 -12.99 -9.17 -2.95
N VAL A 144 -12.05 -8.84 -3.84
CA VAL A 144 -10.69 -8.45 -3.47
C VAL A 144 -10.51 -7.00 -3.90
N HIS A 145 -10.23 -6.13 -2.94
CA HIS A 145 -9.99 -4.71 -3.17
C HIS A 145 -8.73 -4.27 -2.43
N GLU A 146 -8.22 -3.09 -2.79
CA GLU A 146 -7.12 -2.49 -2.03
C GLU A 146 -7.62 -2.13 -0.62
N PRO A 147 -6.82 -2.38 0.43
CA PRO A 147 -7.20 -2.01 1.78
C PRO A 147 -7.50 -0.51 1.85
N ALA A 148 -8.66 -0.16 2.42
CA ALA A 148 -9.05 1.22 2.66
C ALA A 148 -8.74 1.60 4.11
N CYS A 149 -8.28 2.83 4.32
CA CYS A 149 -8.13 3.36 5.66
C CYS A 149 -9.48 3.79 6.22
N GLU A 150 -9.68 3.56 7.53
CA GLU A 150 -10.82 4.10 8.27
C GLU A 150 -10.33 5.11 9.32
N PRO A 151 -10.86 6.36 9.32
CA PRO A 151 -11.76 6.95 8.34
C PRO A 151 -11.06 7.19 6.99
N ALA A 152 -11.86 7.33 5.93
CA ALA A 152 -11.35 7.62 4.59
C ALA A 152 -10.42 8.84 4.62
N ASP A 153 -9.35 8.78 3.82
CA ASP A 153 -8.32 9.82 3.73
C ASP A 153 -7.61 10.16 5.06
N CYS A 154 -7.61 9.25 6.04
CA CYS A 154 -6.87 9.43 7.30
C CYS A 154 -7.23 10.74 8.00
N SER A 155 -8.54 11.00 8.10
CA SER A 155 -9.11 12.25 8.65
C SER A 155 -8.71 13.52 7.90
N GLY A 156 -8.19 13.39 6.66
CA GLY A 156 -7.62 14.48 5.87
C GLY A 156 -6.22 14.90 6.34
N HIS A 157 -5.59 14.12 7.21
CA HIS A 157 -4.34 14.45 7.89
C HIS A 157 -3.24 13.41 7.65
N GLY A 158 -3.36 12.60 6.60
CA GLY A 158 -2.36 11.60 6.25
C GLY A 158 -2.58 10.97 4.89
N ASP A 159 -1.63 10.14 4.50
CA ASP A 159 -1.71 9.30 3.32
C ASP A 159 -2.10 7.88 3.74
N CYS A 160 -3.08 7.29 3.05
CA CYS A 160 -3.44 5.89 3.24
C CYS A 160 -2.47 4.98 2.49
N VAL A 161 -1.76 4.11 3.21
CA VAL A 161 -0.79 3.17 2.65
C VAL A 161 -1.11 1.78 3.15
N GLU A 162 -1.55 0.89 2.24
CA GLU A 162 -1.90 -0.50 2.54
C GLU A 162 -2.95 -0.66 3.67
N GLY A 163 -3.85 0.32 3.83
CA GLY A 163 -4.89 0.31 4.86
C GLY A 163 -4.45 0.91 6.20
N GLU A 164 -3.20 1.35 6.32
CA GLU A 164 -2.70 2.09 7.47
C GLU A 164 -2.51 3.58 7.14
N CYS A 165 -2.89 4.43 8.09
CA CYS A 165 -2.71 5.86 7.96
C CYS A 165 -1.30 6.29 8.33
N ARG A 166 -0.62 6.91 7.36
CA ARG A 166 0.64 7.62 7.60
C ARG A 166 0.36 9.11 7.75
N CYS A 167 0.38 9.59 8.99
CA CYS A 167 0.04 10.98 9.28
C CYS A 167 1.01 11.97 8.62
N ALA A 168 0.43 12.99 8.02
CA ALA A 168 1.13 14.10 7.41
C ALA A 168 1.47 15.15 8.48
N GLY A 169 2.66 15.74 8.37
CA GLY A 169 3.17 16.69 9.36
C GLY A 169 3.66 16.02 10.64
N GLY A 170 4.22 16.83 11.55
CA GLY A 170 4.81 16.36 12.81
C GLY A 170 3.85 16.35 14.01
N PHE A 171 2.59 16.73 13.80
CA PHE A 171 1.64 17.04 14.87
C PHE A 171 0.31 16.30 14.76
N TRP A 172 0.09 15.46 13.75
CA TRP A 172 -1.05 14.55 13.71
C TRP A 172 -0.60 13.15 14.12
N ARG A 173 -1.36 12.52 15.01
CA ARG A 173 -1.08 11.18 15.55
C ARG A 173 -2.36 10.35 15.64
N GLY A 174 -2.19 9.10 16.07
CA GLY A 174 -3.27 8.13 16.17
C GLY A 174 -3.36 7.26 14.91
N PRO A 175 -4.05 6.13 14.99
CA PRO A 175 -4.23 5.20 13.87
C PRO A 175 -5.03 5.82 12.71
N ALA A 176 -5.78 6.89 12.98
CA ALA A 176 -6.64 7.59 12.04
C ALA A 176 -6.14 9.02 11.71
N CYS A 177 -4.98 9.44 12.25
CA CYS A 177 -4.46 10.80 12.17
C CYS A 177 -5.43 11.88 12.67
N ASP A 178 -6.28 11.54 13.63
CA ASP A 178 -7.34 12.36 14.21
C ASP A 178 -6.91 13.03 15.54
N ILE A 179 -5.74 12.67 16.06
CA ILE A 179 -5.22 13.22 17.31
C ILE A 179 -4.24 14.34 16.99
N LEU A 180 -4.64 15.58 17.27
CA LEU A 180 -3.76 16.73 17.22
C LEU A 180 -2.80 16.73 18.43
N ASP A 181 -1.52 16.59 18.17
CA ASP A 181 -0.43 16.68 19.14
C ASP A 181 0.64 17.69 18.72
N CYS A 182 0.52 18.90 19.25
CA CYS A 182 1.47 19.99 19.07
C CYS A 182 2.73 19.90 19.97
N GLY A 183 2.98 18.76 20.61
CA GLY A 183 4.13 18.56 21.50
C GLY A 183 3.84 18.97 22.96
N PRO A 184 4.90 19.12 23.80
CA PRO A 184 4.73 19.30 25.24
C PRO A 184 3.89 20.55 25.55
N SER A 185 2.92 20.42 26.45
CA SER A 185 2.06 21.53 26.90
C SER A 185 1.40 22.33 25.76
N ASN A 186 1.10 21.69 24.63
CA ASN A 186 0.40 22.29 23.49
C ASN A 186 1.11 23.55 22.95
N CYS A 187 2.30 23.36 22.34
CA CYS A 187 3.22 24.43 21.94
C CYS A 187 4.03 25.05 23.10
N SER A 188 4.45 24.24 24.07
CA SER A 188 5.37 24.60 25.17
C SER A 188 4.94 25.83 25.99
N LEU A 189 3.63 26.17 26.00
CA LEU A 189 3.08 27.41 26.58
C LEU A 189 3.57 28.71 25.91
N HIS A 190 4.20 28.61 24.74
CA HIS A 190 4.75 29.72 23.96
C HIS A 190 4.09 29.83 22.59
N GLY A 191 2.83 29.43 22.50
CA GLY A 191 2.05 29.51 21.28
C GLY A 191 0.67 28.91 21.41
N VAL A 192 -0.02 28.87 20.27
CA VAL A 192 -1.35 28.28 20.13
C VAL A 192 -1.28 27.16 19.10
N CYS A 193 -1.76 25.98 19.46
CA CYS A 193 -1.89 24.85 18.55
C CYS A 193 -3.07 25.07 17.60
N THR A 194 -2.81 24.89 16.31
CA THR A 194 -3.79 25.04 15.23
C THR A 194 -3.74 23.83 14.32
N ASP A 195 -4.68 23.71 13.38
CA ASP A 195 -4.74 22.60 12.41
C ASP A 195 -3.50 22.53 11.49
N ALA A 196 -2.70 23.60 11.43
CA ALA A 196 -1.43 23.68 10.70
C ALA A 196 -0.19 23.51 11.60
N GLY A 197 -0.38 23.12 12.86
CA GLY A 197 0.65 23.01 13.87
C GLY A 197 0.72 24.22 14.80
N CYS A 198 1.84 24.39 15.49
CA CYS A 198 2.02 25.48 16.44
C CYS A 198 2.22 26.84 15.77
N ARG A 199 1.41 27.82 16.20
CA ARG A 199 1.68 29.23 15.94
C ARG A 199 2.34 29.82 17.18
N CYS A 200 3.65 30.05 17.12
CA CYS A 200 4.41 30.55 18.25
C CYS A 200 4.15 32.02 18.54
N ASP A 201 4.20 32.35 19.82
CA ASP A 201 4.21 33.70 20.32
C ASP A 201 5.50 34.42 19.88
N ALA A 202 5.51 35.75 20.06
CA ALA A 202 6.70 36.52 19.74
C ALA A 202 7.89 36.07 20.58
N GLY A 203 9.07 35.96 19.98
CA GLY A 203 10.27 35.50 20.67
C GLY A 203 10.51 33.99 20.62
N TRP A 204 9.57 33.21 20.10
CA TRP A 204 9.64 31.74 20.05
C TRP A 204 9.47 31.18 18.63
N THR A 205 10.05 30.01 18.40
CA THR A 205 10.03 29.25 17.14
C THR A 205 10.22 27.75 17.38
N GLY A 206 10.32 26.98 16.30
CA GLY A 206 10.35 25.53 16.31
C GLY A 206 8.96 24.91 16.19
N SER A 207 8.89 23.60 15.92
CA SER A 207 7.63 22.90 15.66
C SER A 207 6.67 22.88 16.87
N SER A 208 7.21 23.02 18.08
CA SER A 208 6.48 23.05 19.36
C SER A 208 6.70 24.35 20.15
N CYS A 209 7.24 25.40 19.53
CA CYS A 209 7.54 26.68 20.20
C CYS A 209 8.48 26.57 21.40
N SER A 210 9.34 25.55 21.41
CA SER A 210 10.31 25.32 22.48
C SER A 210 11.63 26.05 22.29
N GLU A 211 11.85 26.67 21.12
CA GLU A 211 13.10 27.34 20.78
C GLU A 211 12.92 28.85 20.81
N GLU A 212 13.82 29.57 21.46
CA GLU A 212 13.85 31.03 21.41
C GLU A 212 14.31 31.53 20.04
N CYS A 213 13.95 32.77 19.67
CA CYS A 213 14.38 33.32 18.40
C CYS A 213 15.91 33.32 18.23
N PRO A 214 16.40 32.87 17.07
CA PRO A 214 17.81 32.99 16.75
C PRO A 214 18.19 34.47 16.69
N MET A 215 19.44 34.77 17.02
CA MET A 215 19.93 36.14 16.99
C MET A 215 19.72 36.77 15.61
N GLY A 216 19.20 37.99 15.60
CA GLY A 216 18.88 38.73 14.37
C GLY A 216 17.46 38.57 13.89
N TRP A 217 16.63 37.79 14.59
CA TRP A 217 15.23 37.59 14.27
C TRP A 217 14.34 37.87 15.48
N TYR A 218 13.12 38.33 15.23
CA TYR A 218 12.14 38.67 16.26
C TYR A 218 10.71 38.45 15.78
N GLY A 219 9.76 38.60 16.72
CA GLY A 219 8.33 38.49 16.46
C GLY A 219 7.83 37.04 16.43
N PRO A 220 6.55 36.81 16.08
CA PRO A 220 5.94 35.49 16.08
C PRO A 220 6.62 34.57 15.06
N ASN A 221 6.91 33.33 15.46
CA ASN A 221 7.69 32.37 14.69
C ASN A 221 9.05 32.90 14.21
N CYS A 222 9.56 33.99 14.81
CA CYS A 222 10.82 34.64 14.45
C CYS A 222 10.95 35.01 12.96
N GLN A 223 9.86 35.43 12.33
CA GLN A 223 9.82 35.69 10.88
C GLN A 223 10.33 37.09 10.48
N LYS A 224 10.63 37.97 11.44
CA LYS A 224 11.05 39.35 11.15
C LYS A 224 12.55 39.53 11.45
N PRO A 225 13.35 40.05 10.50
CA PRO A 225 14.76 40.35 10.75
C PRO A 225 14.92 41.65 11.55
N CYS A 226 15.88 41.71 12.47
CA CYS A 226 16.23 42.92 13.22
C CYS A 226 16.71 44.05 12.29
N ALA A 227 16.19 45.26 12.46
CA ALA A 227 16.53 46.44 11.66
C ALA A 227 17.42 47.46 12.42
N CYS A 228 18.45 46.98 13.11
CA CYS A 228 19.38 47.83 13.86
C CYS A 228 20.59 48.24 13.00
N GLU A 229 21.18 49.42 13.25
CA GLU A 229 22.26 50.04 12.46
C GLU A 229 23.56 49.21 12.38
N HIS A 230 23.72 48.24 13.30
CA HIS A 230 24.81 47.24 13.31
C HIS A 230 24.32 45.79 13.23
N THR A 231 23.06 45.58 12.82
CA THR A 231 22.44 44.30 12.42
C THR A 231 22.38 43.16 13.44
N CYS A 232 22.67 43.35 14.74
CA CYS A 232 22.36 42.45 15.88
C CYS A 232 22.99 42.97 17.20
N PRO A 233 22.45 42.66 18.40
CA PRO A 233 21.17 41.98 18.68
C PRO A 233 20.00 42.98 18.85
N CYS A 234 18.77 42.50 18.64
CA CYS A 234 17.54 43.20 19.01
C CYS A 234 16.69 42.33 19.95
N ASP A 235 15.73 42.95 20.64
CA ASP A 235 14.76 42.25 21.48
C ASP A 235 13.95 41.25 20.66
N ARG A 236 13.86 40.00 21.15
CA ARG A 236 13.29 38.87 20.41
C ARG A 236 11.78 38.94 20.25
N GLU A 237 11.09 39.65 21.15
CA GLU A 237 9.64 39.80 21.08
C GLU A 237 9.27 41.02 20.23
N THR A 238 9.89 42.16 20.54
CA THR A 238 9.50 43.48 20.03
C THR A 238 10.33 43.97 18.84
N GLY A 239 11.55 43.46 18.67
CA GLY A 239 12.52 43.95 17.69
C GLY A 239 13.25 45.23 18.11
N SER A 240 13.10 45.66 19.37
CA SER A 240 13.76 46.86 19.90
C SER A 240 15.28 46.71 19.92
N CYS A 241 16.01 47.70 19.40
CA CYS A 241 17.47 47.73 19.45
C CYS A 241 18.03 48.18 20.81
N ASN A 242 17.17 48.59 21.74
CA ASN A 242 17.56 49.05 23.08
C ASN A 242 17.56 47.89 24.08
N VAL A 243 18.37 46.86 23.82
CA VAL A 243 18.52 45.68 24.68
C VAL A 243 19.82 45.75 25.47
N THR A 244 19.71 45.69 26.80
CA THR A 244 20.85 45.54 27.72
C THR A 244 21.11 44.06 27.98
N TYR A 245 22.00 43.45 27.21
CA TYR A 245 22.61 42.16 27.56
C TYR A 245 23.75 42.34 28.55
N GLU A 246 24.12 41.26 29.25
CA GLU A 246 25.28 41.24 30.12
C GLU A 246 26.54 41.69 29.33
N SER A 247 27.30 42.62 29.89
CA SER A 247 28.32 43.40 29.16
C SER A 247 29.38 42.56 28.41
N THR A 248 29.64 41.34 28.86
CA THR A 248 30.58 40.38 28.26
C THR A 248 30.07 39.79 26.95
N ILE A 249 28.75 39.57 26.84
CA ILE A 249 28.08 39.05 25.64
C ILE A 249 28.02 40.14 24.56
N GLN A 250 27.77 41.40 24.98
CA GLN A 250 27.67 42.54 24.06
C GLN A 250 29.00 42.80 23.31
N ASP A 251 30.16 42.68 23.97
CA ASP A 251 31.46 42.88 23.33
C ASP A 251 31.77 41.77 22.31
N GLN A 252 31.48 40.52 22.65
CA GLN A 252 31.70 39.38 21.74
C GLN A 252 30.81 39.45 20.49
N LEU A 253 29.54 39.83 20.65
CA LEU A 253 28.59 39.95 19.55
C LEU A 253 28.93 41.10 18.59
N ASN A 254 29.34 42.25 19.14
CA ASN A 254 29.80 43.39 18.35
C ASN A 254 31.07 43.06 17.54
N LYS A 255 31.97 42.24 18.07
CA LYS A 255 33.15 41.72 17.36
C LYS A 255 32.79 40.75 16.24
N ALA A 256 31.87 39.83 16.50
CA ALA A 256 31.43 38.83 15.51
C ALA A 256 30.71 39.47 14.32
N GLY A 257 29.82 40.44 14.56
CA GLY A 257 29.11 41.18 13.50
C GLY A 257 30.04 41.96 12.57
N ARG A 258 31.10 42.58 13.11
CA ARG A 258 32.13 43.27 12.31
C ARG A 258 32.93 42.30 11.43
N CYS A 259 33.17 41.08 11.90
CA CYS A 259 33.92 40.05 11.17
C CYS A 259 33.13 39.53 9.95
N LEU A 260 31.83 39.28 10.11
CA LEU A 260 30.95 38.80 9.03
C LEU A 260 30.70 39.88 7.96
N ALA A 261 30.53 41.14 8.37
CA ALA A 261 30.40 42.26 7.43
C ALA A 261 31.69 42.50 6.62
N ALA A 262 32.86 42.19 7.18
CA ALA A 262 34.14 42.26 6.47
C ALA A 262 34.32 41.12 5.44
N GLN A 263 33.86 39.90 5.73
CA GLN A 263 33.95 38.77 4.79
C GLN A 263 33.07 38.94 3.54
N ASN A 264 31.89 39.56 3.66
CA ASN A 264 31.01 39.78 2.51
C ASN A 264 31.50 40.87 1.54
N LYS A 265 32.51 41.66 1.92
CA LYS A 265 33.12 42.68 1.06
C LYS A 265 34.23 42.13 0.14
N GLY A 266 34.56 40.84 0.26
CA GLY A 266 35.74 40.24 -0.41
C GLY A 266 35.49 39.01 -1.26
N ARG A 267 34.25 38.51 -1.42
CA ARG A 267 33.99 37.29 -2.23
C ARG A 267 33.87 37.62 -3.72
N SER A 268 34.96 38.16 -4.28
CA SER A 268 35.20 38.08 -5.71
C SER A 268 35.36 36.60 -6.07
N LYS A 269 34.69 36.16 -7.14
CA LYS A 269 34.75 34.79 -7.67
C LYS A 269 36.21 34.37 -7.88
N GLU A 270 36.76 33.53 -7.00
CA GLU A 270 37.92 32.72 -7.34
C GLU A 270 37.49 31.71 -8.41
N LYS A 271 37.69 32.06 -9.68
CA LYS A 271 37.67 31.10 -10.77
C LYS A 271 38.93 30.26 -10.66
N PHE A 272 38.78 29.04 -10.16
CA PHE A 272 39.80 28.01 -10.22
C PHE A 272 40.00 27.63 -11.70
N SER A 273 40.99 28.24 -12.34
CA SER A 273 41.29 28.02 -13.76
C SER A 273 42.14 26.76 -13.92
N LEU A 274 41.50 25.60 -14.12
CA LEU A 274 42.19 24.41 -14.62
C LEU A 274 42.51 24.57 -16.12
N SER A 275 43.69 24.09 -16.52
CA SER A 275 44.14 24.07 -17.92
C SER A 275 43.13 23.33 -18.83
N GLU A 276 42.98 23.81 -20.06
CA GLU A 276 42.04 23.30 -21.06
C GLU A 276 42.21 21.78 -21.30
N LYS A 277 43.46 21.29 -21.20
CA LYS A 277 43.79 19.86 -21.33
C LYS A 277 43.25 19.01 -20.18
N THR A 278 43.22 19.54 -18.95
CA THR A 278 42.67 18.82 -17.80
C THR A 278 41.15 18.75 -17.86
N TRP A 279 40.49 19.79 -18.40
CA TRP A 279 39.05 19.80 -18.64
C TRP A 279 38.63 18.74 -19.68
N VAL A 280 39.36 18.63 -20.78
CA VAL A 280 39.10 17.60 -21.81
C VAL A 280 39.32 16.18 -21.26
N SER A 281 40.36 15.99 -20.44
CA SER A 281 40.63 14.70 -19.82
C SER A 281 39.54 14.28 -18.82
N MET A 282 39.10 15.20 -17.94
CA MET A 282 38.08 14.89 -16.94
C MET A 282 36.71 14.62 -17.57
N THR A 283 36.32 15.42 -18.57
CA THR A 283 35.05 15.24 -19.28
C THR A 283 35.01 13.93 -20.07
N SER A 284 36.13 13.52 -20.68
CA SER A 284 36.23 12.24 -21.38
C SER A 284 36.09 11.03 -20.44
N VAL A 285 36.73 11.08 -19.26
CA VAL A 285 36.61 10.00 -18.25
C VAL A 285 35.19 9.92 -17.70
N LEU A 286 34.57 11.06 -17.39
CA LEU A 286 33.19 11.11 -16.91
C LEU A 286 32.19 10.60 -17.94
N ALA A 287 32.37 10.94 -19.22
CA ALA A 287 31.53 10.44 -20.30
C ALA A 287 31.64 8.91 -20.46
N LEU A 288 32.85 8.35 -20.34
CA LEU A 288 33.07 6.90 -20.38
C LEU A 288 32.38 6.19 -19.21
N LEU A 289 32.51 6.73 -17.99
CA LEU A 289 31.86 6.17 -16.80
C LEU A 289 30.32 6.23 -16.91
N LEU A 290 29.77 7.32 -17.43
CA LEU A 290 28.34 7.45 -17.72
C LEU A 290 27.87 6.42 -18.75
N ALA A 291 28.64 6.19 -19.82
CA ALA A 291 28.31 5.19 -20.82
C ALA A 291 28.30 3.77 -20.23
N ILE A 292 29.30 3.42 -19.41
CA ILE A 292 29.37 2.13 -18.73
C ILE A 292 28.17 1.95 -17.77
N SER A 293 27.83 2.99 -17.01
CA SER A 293 26.67 2.97 -16.11
C SER A 293 25.34 2.83 -16.87
N ALA A 294 25.18 3.53 -17.98
CA ALA A 294 23.99 3.46 -18.83
C ALA A 294 23.82 2.07 -19.45
N VAL A 295 24.90 1.45 -19.94
CA VAL A 295 24.87 0.07 -20.46
C VAL A 295 24.57 -0.94 -19.36
N GLY A 296 25.17 -0.78 -18.17
CA GLY A 296 24.88 -1.61 -17.01
C GLY A 296 23.42 -1.52 -16.56
N ASN A 297 22.88 -0.31 -16.47
CA ASN A 297 21.48 -0.06 -16.11
C ASN A 297 20.52 -0.56 -17.21
N ALA A 298 20.86 -0.43 -18.49
CA ALA A 298 20.08 -1.01 -19.58
C ALA A 298 20.07 -2.54 -19.52
N GLY A 299 21.20 -3.17 -19.20
CA GLY A 299 21.30 -4.62 -18.99
C GLY A 299 20.48 -5.10 -17.79
N LEU A 300 20.55 -4.39 -16.66
CA LEU A 300 19.69 -4.63 -15.49
C LEU A 300 18.20 -4.43 -15.82
N PHE A 301 17.85 -3.37 -16.55
CA PHE A 301 16.47 -3.09 -16.94
C PHE A 301 15.90 -4.14 -17.89
N LEU A 302 16.70 -4.65 -18.83
CA LEU A 302 16.32 -5.74 -19.73
C LEU A 302 16.18 -7.07 -18.99
N LYS A 303 17.06 -7.36 -18.03
CA LYS A 303 16.94 -8.56 -17.17
C LYS A 303 15.72 -8.49 -16.25
N VAL A 304 15.51 -7.34 -15.59
CA VAL A 304 14.30 -7.07 -14.79
C VAL A 304 13.06 -7.15 -15.66
N ARG A 305 13.07 -6.65 -16.90
CA ARG A 305 11.91 -6.76 -17.80
C ARG A 305 11.64 -8.22 -18.18
N SER A 306 12.68 -9.04 -18.38
CA SER A 306 12.53 -10.48 -18.65
C SER A 306 12.01 -11.27 -17.45
N GLU A 307 12.39 -10.91 -16.23
CA GLU A 307 11.87 -11.52 -14.98
C GLU A 307 10.45 -11.01 -14.67
N ARG A 308 10.20 -9.71 -14.83
CA ARG A 308 8.90 -9.06 -14.59
C ARG A 308 7.85 -9.44 -15.62
N GLN A 309 8.22 -9.80 -16.85
CA GLN A 309 7.27 -10.33 -17.84
C GLN A 309 6.79 -11.75 -17.49
N ARG A 310 7.47 -12.44 -16.55
CA ARG A 310 7.10 -13.76 -16.04
C ARG A 310 6.34 -13.70 -14.70
N GLU A 311 6.46 -12.59 -13.96
CA GLU A 311 5.76 -12.34 -12.69
C GLU A 311 4.64 -11.29 -12.76
N SER A 312 4.50 -10.52 -13.85
CA SER A 312 3.47 -9.49 -13.97
C SER A 312 2.18 -10.07 -14.57
N GLY A 313 1.49 -10.87 -13.77
CA GLY A 313 0.08 -11.15 -13.91
C GLY A 313 -0.49 -11.32 -12.51
N ARG A 314 -1.35 -10.40 -12.07
CA ARG A 314 -2.10 -10.47 -10.79
C ARG A 314 -3.04 -11.70 -10.70
N TYR A 315 -2.95 -12.62 -11.65
CA TYR A 315 -3.68 -13.87 -11.78
C TYR A 315 -2.90 -14.78 -12.74
N PHE A 316 -2.88 -16.08 -12.46
CA PHE A 316 -2.32 -17.09 -13.35
C PHE A 316 -3.45 -17.66 -14.22
N TYR A 317 -3.32 -17.52 -15.54
CA TYR A 317 -4.23 -18.17 -16.49
C TYR A 317 -3.59 -19.45 -17.00
N GLN A 318 -4.22 -20.59 -16.75
CA GLN A 318 -3.80 -21.88 -17.28
C GLN A 318 -4.85 -22.42 -18.28
N PRO A 319 -4.48 -22.64 -19.55
CA PRO A 319 -5.42 -23.18 -20.52
C PRO A 319 -5.86 -24.60 -20.13
N LEU A 320 -7.17 -24.84 -20.08
CA LEU A 320 -7.79 -26.15 -19.77
C LEU A 320 -7.26 -27.33 -20.61
N ARG A 321 -6.71 -27.08 -21.81
CA ARG A 321 -6.14 -28.12 -22.68
C ARG A 321 -4.89 -28.81 -22.10
N GLU A 322 -4.19 -28.14 -21.19
CA GLU A 322 -3.00 -28.71 -20.53
C GLU A 322 -3.36 -29.58 -19.32
N MET A 323 -4.56 -29.42 -18.75
CA MET A 323 -5.02 -30.19 -17.59
C MET A 323 -5.61 -31.56 -17.95
N ASN A 324 -6.24 -31.69 -19.13
CA ASN A 324 -6.98 -32.91 -19.50
C ASN A 324 -6.15 -33.94 -20.29
N GLY A 325 -4.87 -33.66 -20.55
CA GLY A 325 -4.07 -34.43 -21.50
C GLY A 325 -4.60 -34.26 -22.93
N ALA A 326 -3.71 -34.22 -23.92
CA ALA A 326 -4.14 -34.24 -25.31
C ALA A 326 -4.84 -35.59 -25.58
N ALA A 327 -6.09 -35.53 -26.06
CA ALA A 327 -6.73 -36.66 -26.72
C ALA A 327 -6.05 -36.95 -28.06
#